data_AF-A0A966HKK9-F1
#
_entry.id   AF-A0A966HKK9-F1
#
_cell.length_a   1.000
_cell.length_b   1.000
_cell.length_c   1.000
_cell.angle_alpha   90.00
_cell.angle_beta   90.00
_cell.angle_gamma   90.00
#
_symmetry.space_group_name_H-M   'P 1'
#
loop_
_entity.id
_entity.type
_entity.pdbx_description
1 polymer ?
#
loop_
_entity_poly.entity_id
_entity_poly.type
_entity_poly.pdbx_seq_one_letter_code
_entity_poly.pdbx_strand_id
1 'polypeptide(L)' 'MSNKNNIEQTIAEFNQILEDFESGKIPLEQASGAYKQSIELADAIKSHFEKLKNEITVLAEDFSKSNQTENIND' A
#
# COMPACT_ATOMS: atom_id res chain seq x y z
N MET A 1 14.54 5.48 -7.73
CA MET A 1 14.33 4.15 -8.34
C MET A 1 13.01 3.60 -7.82
N SER A 2 12.23 3.00 -8.72
CA SER A 2 10.76 2.87 -8.68
C SER A 2 10.17 2.11 -7.47
N ASN A 3 9.47 2.83 -6.59
CA ASN A 3 8.65 2.24 -5.50
C ASN A 3 7.49 1.38 -6.02
N LYS A 4 7.12 1.51 -7.30
CA LYS A 4 6.02 0.78 -7.94
C LYS A 4 6.21 -0.75 -7.93
N ASN A 5 7.45 -1.20 -8.14
CA ASN A 5 7.74 -2.63 -8.17
C ASN A 5 7.64 -3.30 -6.78
N ASN A 6 7.71 -2.53 -5.69
CA ASN A 6 7.73 -3.08 -4.33
C ASN A 6 6.31 -3.36 -3.82
N ILE A 7 5.36 -2.44 -4.03
CA ILE A 7 3.99 -2.64 -3.54
C ILE A 7 3.23 -3.72 -4.31
N GLU A 8 3.39 -3.80 -5.63
CA GLU A 8 2.78 -4.84 -6.46
C GLU A 8 3.29 -6.24 -6.05
N GLN A 9 4.59 -6.35 -5.76
CA GLN A 9 5.18 -7.58 -5.24
C GLN A 9 4.62 -7.93 -3.85
N THR A 10 4.53 -6.97 -2.94
CA THR A 10 3.99 -7.17 -1.58
C THR A 10 2.54 -7.67 -1.63
N ILE A 11 1.72 -7.11 -2.52
CA ILE A 11 0.33 -7.54 -2.76
C ILE A 11 0.30 -8.96 -3.34
N ALA A 12 1.18 -9.27 -4.30
CA ALA A 12 1.26 -10.61 -4.89
C ALA A 12 1.64 -11.67 -3.83
N GLU A 13 2.61 -11.38 -2.98
CA GLU A 13 3.02 -12.26 -1.89
C GLU A 13 1.88 -12.48 -0.87
N PHE A 14 1.15 -11.42 -0.53
CA PHE A 14 -0.03 -11.52 0.35
C PHE A 14 -1.12 -12.40 -0.26
N ASN A 15 -1.45 -12.18 -1.54
CA ASN A 15 -2.47 -12.97 -2.24
C ASN A 15 -2.07 -14.45 -2.36
N GLN A 16 -0.79 -14.74 -2.57
CA GLN A 16 -0.31 -16.12 -2.63
C GLN A 16 -0.52 -16.85 -1.30
N ILE A 17 -0.21 -16.19 -0.17
CA ILE A 17 -0.40 -16.80 1.15
C ILE A 17 -1.89 -17.04 1.43
N LEU A 18 -2.76 -16.10 1.04
CA LEU A 18 -4.21 -16.28 1.16
C LEU A 18 -4.70 -17.47 0.34
N GLU A 19 -4.27 -17.58 -0.92
CA GLU A 19 -4.64 -18.72 -1.78
C GLU A 19 -4.17 -20.04 -1.16
N ASP A 20 -2.96 -20.09 -0.60
CA ASP A 20 -2.41 -21.29 0.03
C ASP A 20 -3.15 -21.65 1.33
N PHE A 21 -3.67 -20.67 2.08
CA PHE A 21 -4.57 -20.89 3.21
C PHE A 21 -5.92 -21.46 2.77
N GLU A 22 -6.58 -20.81 1.81
CA GLU A 22 -7.92 -21.18 1.35
C GLU A 22 -7.95 -22.54 0.66
N SER A 23 -6.87 -22.89 -0.03
CA SER A 23 -6.70 -24.19 -0.67
C SER A 23 -6.22 -25.30 0.29
N GLY A 24 -5.95 -24.97 1.56
CA GLY A 24 -5.47 -25.93 2.55
C GLY A 24 -4.05 -26.46 2.28
N LYS A 25 -3.26 -25.75 1.47
CA LYS A 25 -1.86 -26.11 1.17
C LYS A 25 -0.92 -25.83 2.34
N ILE A 26 -1.29 -24.94 3.25
CA ILE A 26 -0.48 -24.59 4.43
C ILE A 26 -0.68 -25.66 5.52
N PRO A 27 0.37 -26.41 5.90
CA PRO A 27 0.30 -27.34 7.02
C PRO A 27 -0.01 -26.62 8.33
N LEU A 28 -0.70 -27.28 9.25
CA LEU A 28 -1.13 -26.67 10.52
C LEU A 28 0.05 -26.12 11.34
N GLU A 29 1.19 -26.81 11.32
CA GLU A 29 2.42 -26.43 12.00
C GLU A 29 2.99 -25.09 11.47
N GLN A 30 2.69 -24.77 10.21
CA GLN A 30 3.16 -23.55 9.53
C GLN A 30 2.09 -22.45 9.52
N ALA A 31 0.83 -22.77 9.81
CA ALA A 31 -0.29 -21.85 9.78
C ALA A 31 -0.07 -20.61 10.66
N SER A 32 0.47 -20.76 11.87
CA SER A 32 0.75 -19.61 12.74
C SER A 32 1.80 -18.66 12.14
N GLY A 33 2.82 -19.20 11.47
CA GLY A 33 3.86 -18.41 10.80
C GLY A 33 3.32 -17.67 9.59
N ALA A 34 2.62 -18.38 8.70
CA ALA A 34 2.01 -17.79 7.51
C ALA A 34 0.96 -16.72 7.86
N TYR A 35 0.21 -16.91 8.95
CA TYR A 35 -0.74 -15.91 9.44
C TYR A 35 -0.04 -14.62 9.89
N LYS A 36 1.06 -14.74 10.65
CA LYS A 36 1.86 -13.56 11.07
C LYS A 36 2.45 -12.83 9.87
N GLN A 37 3.01 -13.56 8.91
CA GLN A 37 3.54 -12.98 7.69
C GLN A 37 2.45 -12.24 6.90
N SER A 38 1.23 -12.78 6.85
CA SER A 38 0.09 -12.12 6.19
C SER A 38 -0.26 -10.79 6.85
N ILE A 39 -0.19 -10.70 8.19
CA ILE A 39 -0.39 -9.44 8.93
C ILE A 39 0.68 -8.43 8.56
N GLU A 40 1.95 -8.83 8.56
CA GLU A 40 3.07 -7.93 8.23
C GLU A 40 2.96 -7.36 6.81
N LEU A 41 2.58 -8.21 5.84
CA LEU A 41 2.34 -7.79 4.47
C LEU A 41 1.15 -6.83 4.36
N ALA A 42 0.04 -7.12 5.06
CA ALA A 42 -1.14 -6.25 5.08
C ALA A 42 -0.82 -4.86 5.68
N ASP A 43 -0.04 -4.82 6.76
CA ASP A 43 0.41 -3.56 7.38
C ASP A 43 1.33 -2.77 6.46
N ALA A 44 2.24 -3.44 5.73
CA ALA A 44 3.09 -2.80 4.74
C ALA A 44 2.27 -2.19 3.59
N ILE A 45 1.26 -2.92 3.08
CA ILE A 45 0.34 -2.44 2.05
C ILE A 45 -0.42 -1.20 2.53
N LYS A 46 -0.98 -1.27 3.73
CA LYS A 46 -1.70 -0.13 4.35
C LYS A 46 -0.79 1.10 4.47
N SER A 47 0.41 0.93 5.02
CA SER A 47 1.37 2.03 5.18
C SER A 47 1.74 2.67 3.84
N HIS A 48 1.89 1.87 2.78
CA HIS A 48 2.16 2.38 1.45
C HIS A 48 1.02 3.27 0.93
N PHE A 49 -0.23 2.82 1.03
CA PHE A 49 -1.38 3.61 0.58
C PHE A 49 -1.63 4.86 1.44
N GLU A 50 -1.34 4.82 2.74
CA GLU A 50 -1.40 6.00 3.59
C GLU A 50 -0.36 7.06 3.16
N LYS A 51 0.86 6.65 2.84
CA LYS A 51 1.89 7.56 2.30
C LYS A 51 1.45 8.18 0.97
N LEU A 52 0.95 7.35 0.05
CA LEU A 52 0.46 7.81 -1.25
C LEU A 52 -0.69 8.81 -1.09
N LYS A 53 -1.64 8.53 -0.18
CA LYS A 53 -2.73 9.46 0.13
C LYS A 53 -2.21 10.81 0.63
N ASN A 54 -1.22 10.79 1.52
CA ASN A 54 -0.62 12.02 2.06
C ASN A 54 0.11 12.81 0.97
N GLU A 55 0.89 12.14 0.10
CA GLU A 55 1.55 12.77 -1.05
C GLU A 55 0.55 13.44 -1.99
N ILE A 56 -0.55 12.75 -2.33
CA ILE A 56 -1.64 13.30 -3.15
C ILE A 56 -2.29 14.50 -2.48
N THR A 57 -2.51 14.44 -1.16
CA THR A 57 -3.10 15.54 -0.39
C THR A 57 -2.23 16.80 -0.47
N VAL A 58 -0.93 16.66 -0.23
CA VAL A 58 0.03 17.77 -0.33
C VAL A 58 0.04 18.36 -1.74
N LEU A 59 0.11 17.51 -2.79
CA LEU A 59 0.08 17.98 -4.17
C LEU A 59 -1.21 18.75 -4.51
N ALA A 60 -2.36 18.30 -4.01
CA ALA A 60 -3.64 18.97 -4.22
C ALA A 60 -3.72 20.33 -3.52
N GLU A 61 -3.16 20.43 -2.31
CA GLU A 61 -3.06 21.69 -1.58
C GLU A 61 -2.13 22.70 -2.29
N ASP A 62 -0.97 22.24 -2.75
CA ASP A 62 0.00 23.07 -3.47
C ASP A 62 -0.61 23.61 -4.78
N PHE A 63 -1.27 22.74 -5.55
CA PHE A 63 -1.98 23.14 -6.77
C PHE A 63 -3.07 24.18 -6.48
N SER A 64 -3.83 23.99 -5.40
CA SER A 64 -4.89 24.93 -5.01
C SER A 64 -4.34 26.30 -4.63
N LYS A 65 -3.20 26.36 -3.94
CA LYS A 65 -2.54 27.62 -3.55
C LYS A 65 -1.98 28.37 -4.75
N SER A 66 -1.32 27.67 -5.68
CA SER A 66 -0.77 28.28 -6.90
C SER A 66 -1.85 28.94 -7.77
N ASN A 67 -3.03 28.33 -7.86
CA ASN A 67 -4.14 28.86 -8.67
C ASN A 67 -4.90 30.02 -8.00
N GLN A 68 -4.71 30.27 -6.69
CA GLN A 68 -5.28 31.42 -6.01
C GLN A 68 -4.43 32.69 -6.19
N THR A 69 -3.12 32.55 -6.39
CA THR A 69 -2.19 33.67 -6.61
C THR A 69 -2.28 34.31 -8.00
N GLU A 70 -2.84 33.63 -9.00
CA GLU A 70 -3.05 34.20 -10.34
C GLU A 70 -4.28 35.12 -10.45
N ASN A 71 -5.19 35.10 -9.47
CA ASN A 71 -6.46 35.82 -9.51
C ASN A 71 -6.46 37.18 -8.77
N ILE A 72 -5.28 37.66 -8.33
CA ILE A 72 -5.15 38.91 -7.54
C ILE A 72 -4.46 40.03 -8.36
N ASN A 73 -4.07 39.78 -9.61
CA ASN A 73 -3.35 40.74 -10.46
C ASN A 73 -4.15 41.30 -11.64
N ASP A 74 -5.48 41.18 -11.66
CA ASP A 74 -6.37 41.92 -12.59
C ASP A 74 -7.18 42.99 -11.85
#